data_AF-A0A1G6YF95-F1
#
_entry.id   AF-A0A1G6YF95-F1
#
_cell.length_a   1.000
_cell.length_b   1.000
_cell.length_c   1.000
_cell.angle_alpha   90.00
_cell.angle_beta   90.00
_cell.angle_gamma   90.00
#
_symmetry.space_group_name_H-M   'P 1'
#
loop_
_entity.id
_entity.type
_entity.pdbx_description
1 polymer ?
#
loop_
_entity_poly.entity_id
_entity_poly.type
_entity_poly.pdbx_seq_one_letter_code
_entity_poly.pdbx_strand_id
1 'polypeptide(L)'
;MKTKELKKQDSIDLEPFYEALEDDPKLLEEAFENVLEMVSTSPKSAKKMALLIKEEFHGLYKEVAALCPSQQDKGDTPSCCGGL
;
A
#
# COMPACT_ATOMS: atom_id res chain seq x y z
N MET A 1 -38.34 17.40 -23.40
CA MET A 1 -36.87 17.27 -23.51
C MET A 1 -36.39 16.19 -22.56
N LYS A 2 -35.68 15.20 -23.13
CA LYS A 2 -34.69 14.26 -22.57
C LYS A 2 -34.72 13.92 -21.07
N THR A 3 -35.15 12.69 -20.81
CA THR A 3 -34.63 11.72 -19.85
C THR A 3 -33.28 12.11 -19.23
N LYS A 4 -33.31 12.47 -17.95
CA LYS A 4 -32.19 12.33 -17.02
C LYS A 4 -32.69 11.55 -15.81
N GLU A 5 -33.14 10.32 -16.06
CA GLU A 5 -33.05 9.27 -15.05
C GLU A 5 -31.55 8.97 -14.89
N LEU A 6 -30.87 9.85 -14.18
CA LEU A 6 -29.65 9.51 -13.47
C LEU A 6 -30.06 8.36 -12.56
N LYS A 7 -29.75 7.14 -13.01
CA LYS A 7 -29.78 5.95 -12.18
C LYS A 7 -29.13 6.35 -10.85
N LYS A 8 -29.94 6.48 -9.79
CA LYS A 8 -29.44 6.39 -8.42
C LYS A 8 -28.70 5.07 -8.41
N GLN A 9 -27.38 5.11 -8.51
CA GLN A 9 -26.57 4.00 -8.06
C GLN A 9 -26.88 3.92 -6.58
N ASP A 10 -27.59 2.87 -6.19
CA ASP A 10 -27.90 2.58 -4.80
C ASP A 10 -26.61 2.77 -4.00
N SER A 11 -26.60 3.73 -3.08
CA SER A 11 -25.50 3.91 -2.15
C SER A 11 -25.42 2.61 -1.35
N ILE A 12 -24.43 1.77 -1.66
CA ILE A 12 -24.20 0.55 -0.89
C ILE A 12 -23.90 1.01 0.54
N ASP A 13 -24.75 0.61 1.47
CA ASP A 13 -24.50 0.81 2.89
C ASP A 13 -23.40 -0.16 3.32
N LEU A 14 -22.28 0.40 3.77
CA LEU A 14 -21.10 -0.36 4.19
C LEU A 14 -21.00 -0.46 5.72
N GLU A 15 -21.89 0.20 6.48
CA GLU A 15 -21.85 0.17 7.94
C GLU A 15 -21.90 -1.26 8.50
N PRO A 16 -22.78 -2.17 8.02
CA PRO A 16 -22.80 -3.55 8.51
C PRO A 16 -21.51 -4.33 8.20
N PHE A 17 -20.80 -3.95 7.14
CA PHE A 17 -19.51 -4.54 6.81
C PHE A 17 -18.42 -4.06 7.76
N TYR A 18 -18.43 -2.78 8.12
CA TYR A 18 -17.48 -2.22 9.09
C TYR A 18 -17.72 -2.80 10.49
N GLU A 19 -18.97 -2.85 10.94
CA GLU A 19 -19.35 -3.46 12.22
C GLU A 19 -18.85 -4.91 12.31
N ALA A 20 -19.00 -5.71 11.24
CA ALA A 20 -18.52 -7.09 11.22
C ALA A 20 -16.99 -7.21 11.38
N LEU A 21 -16.21 -6.28 10.82
CA LEU A 21 -14.76 -6.25 10.97
C LEU A 21 -14.31 -5.76 12.35
N GLU A 22 -15.10 -4.87 12.98
CA GLU A 22 -14.84 -4.37 14.34
C GLU A 22 -15.19 -5.39 15.41
N ASP A 23 -16.29 -6.14 15.22
CA ASP A 23 -16.80 -7.12 16.18
C ASP A 23 -16.01 -8.45 16.19
N ASP A 24 -15.48 -8.87 15.03
CA ASP A 24 -14.67 -10.10 14.91
C ASP A 24 -13.26 -9.81 14.39
N PRO A 25 -12.26 -9.66 15.29
CA PRO A 25 -10.87 -9.45 14.91
C PRO A 25 -10.30 -10.53 13.98
N LYS A 26 -10.81 -11.78 14.05
CA LYS A 26 -10.32 -12.84 13.16
C LYS A 26 -10.72 -12.60 11.72
N LEU A 27 -11.91 -12.05 11.49
CA LEU A 27 -12.36 -11.70 10.15
C LEU A 27 -11.46 -10.62 9.53
N LEU A 28 -11.07 -9.64 10.33
CA LEU A 28 -10.15 -8.59 9.91
C LEU A 28 -8.73 -9.13 9.65
N GLU A 29 -8.24 -10.02 10.50
CA GLU A 29 -6.96 -10.72 10.30
C GLU A 29 -6.94 -11.52 8.99
N GLU A 30 -7.94 -12.35 8.75
CA GLU A 30 -8.08 -13.12 7.51
C GLU A 30 -8.16 -12.20 6.28
N ALA A 31 -8.89 -11.08 6.37
CA ALA A 31 -8.95 -10.11 5.29
C ALA A 31 -7.56 -9.52 4.98
N PHE A 32 -6.76 -9.20 6.00
CA PHE A 32 -5.41 -8.70 5.82
C PHE A 32 -4.44 -9.74 5.26
N GLU A 33 -4.55 -11.01 5.66
CA GLU A 33 -3.75 -12.09 5.07
C GLU A 33 -4.00 -12.22 3.57
N ASN A 34 -5.26 -12.19 3.15
CA ASN A 34 -5.64 -12.20 1.73
C ASN A 34 -5.08 -10.98 0.98
N VAL A 35 -5.18 -9.78 1.56
CA VAL A 35 -4.59 -8.56 0.98
C VAL A 35 -3.08 -8.70 0.81
N LEU A 36 -2.38 -9.26 1.80
CA LEU A 36 -0.94 -9.47 1.75
C LEU A 36 -0.55 -10.42 0.59
N GLU A 37 -1.28 -11.51 0.40
CA GLU A 37 -1.09 -12.42 -0.73
C GLU A 37 -1.27 -11.69 -2.08
N MET A 38 -2.35 -10.92 -2.22
CA MET A 38 -2.61 -10.16 -3.46
C MET A 38 -1.57 -9.07 -3.74
N VAL A 39 -1.05 -8.43 -2.69
CA VAL A 39 -0.06 -7.35 -2.81
C VAL A 39 1.32 -7.94 -3.12
N SER A 40 1.69 -9.05 -2.49
CA SER A 40 2.99 -9.71 -2.68
C SER A 40 3.15 -10.37 -4.06
N THR A 41 2.05 -10.81 -4.67
CA THR A 41 2.05 -11.46 -6.00
C THR A 41 2.07 -10.46 -7.17
N SER A 42 1.89 -9.17 -6.94
CA SER A 42 1.81 -8.14 -7.98
C SER A 42 2.68 -6.91 -7.66
N PRO A 43 3.75 -6.65 -8.45
CA PRO A 43 4.60 -5.48 -8.24
C PRO A 43 3.85 -4.14 -8.32
N LYS A 44 2.77 -4.08 -9.11
CA LYS A 44 1.91 -2.89 -9.20
C LYS A 44 1.11 -2.68 -7.92
N SER A 45 0.59 -3.75 -7.34
CA SER A 45 -0.15 -3.72 -6.08
C SER A 45 0.77 -3.37 -4.91
N ALA A 46 1.97 -3.97 -4.87
CA ALA A 46 3.02 -3.62 -3.91
C ALA A 46 3.35 -2.12 -3.89
N LYS A 47 3.54 -1.50 -5.07
CA LYS A 47 3.78 -0.04 -5.15
C LYS A 47 2.62 0.80 -4.63
N LYS A 48 1.38 0.40 -4.91
CA LYS A 48 0.20 1.11 -4.39
C LYS A 48 0.11 1.02 -2.87
N MET A 49 0.36 -0.16 -2.30
CA MET A 49 0.37 -0.34 -0.86
C MET A 49 1.49 0.48 -0.20
N ALA A 50 2.68 0.50 -0.79
CA ALA A 50 3.79 1.32 -0.30
C ALA A 50 3.47 2.83 -0.32
N LEU A 51 2.75 3.32 -1.34
CA LEU A 51 2.28 4.70 -1.39
C LEU A 51 1.25 4.98 -0.29
N LEU A 52 0.26 4.10 -0.11
CA LEU A 52 -0.73 4.22 0.96
C LEU A 52 -0.07 4.26 2.34
N ILE A 53 0.90 3.37 2.60
CA ILE A 53 1.68 3.37 3.86
C ILE A 53 2.41 4.70 4.05
N LYS A 54 3.02 5.24 2.99
CA LYS A 54 3.73 6.51 3.05
C LYS A 54 2.80 7.69 3.34
N GLU A 55 1.62 7.71 2.72
CA GLU A 55 0.66 8.82 2.77
C GLU A 55 -0.19 8.81 4.05
N GLU A 56 -0.67 7.66 4.49
CA GLU A 56 -1.64 7.54 5.59
C GLU A 56 -1.03 6.97 6.89
N PHE A 57 0.07 6.21 6.80
CA PHE A 57 0.64 5.48 7.94
C PHE A 57 2.11 5.89 8.21
N HIS A 58 2.34 7.19 8.42
CA HIS A 58 3.69 7.76 8.54
C HIS A 58 4.59 7.08 9.57
N GLY A 59 4.04 6.57 10.68
CA GLY A 59 4.80 5.82 11.69
C GLY A 59 5.38 4.53 11.10
N LEU A 60 4.51 3.71 10.52
CA LEU A 60 4.89 2.48 9.83
C LEU A 60 5.86 2.76 8.67
N TYR A 61 5.63 3.83 7.90
CA TYR A 61 6.55 4.22 6.84
C TYR A 61 7.97 4.46 7.36
N LYS A 62 8.14 5.19 8.48
CA LYS A 62 9.45 5.46 9.06
C LYS A 62 10.16 4.18 9.48
N GLU A 63 9.43 3.26 10.13
CA GLU A 63 9.97 1.97 10.55
C GLU A 63 10.44 1.14 9.35
N VAL A 64 9.60 1.01 8.31
CA VAL A 64 9.94 0.28 7.09
C VAL A 64 11.09 0.93 6.34
N ALA A 65 11.09 2.26 6.21
CA ALA A 65 12.14 3.00 5.51
C ALA A 65 13.51 2.88 6.20
N ALA A 66 13.55 2.78 7.54
CA ALA A 66 14.78 2.56 8.30
C ALA A 66 15.37 1.16 8.07
N LEU A 67 14.54 0.17 7.73
CA LEU A 67 14.97 -1.19 7.40
C LEU A 67 15.38 -1.35 5.93
N CYS A 68 14.98 -0.42 5.06
CA CYS A 68 15.37 -0.45 3.66
C CYS A 68 16.87 -0.10 3.54
N PRO A 69 17.65 -0.82 2.73
CA PRO A 69 19.03 -0.44 2.49
C PRO A 69 19.04 0.98 1.94
N SER A 70 19.72 1.89 2.63
CA SER A 70 19.99 3.21 2.08
C SER A 70 20.68 3.01 0.73
N GLN A 71 20.37 3.84 -0.27
CA GLN A 71 21.13 3.83 -1.52
C GLN A 71 22.58 4.34 -1.33
N GLN A 72 23.21 4.06 -0.18
CA GLN A 72 24.63 4.20 0.06
C GLN A 72 25.34 2.91 -0.37
N ASP A 73 25.17 2.55 -1.64
CA ASP A 73 26.20 1.79 -2.35
C ASP A 73 26.21 2.19 -3.83
N LYS A 74 26.26 3.49 -4.08
CA LYS A 74 27.12 3.98 -5.15
C LYS A 74 28.51 4.11 -4.55
N GLY A 75 29.14 2.97 -4.30
CA GLY A 75 30.57 2.92 -4.06
C GLY A 75 31.25 3.66 -5.18
N ASP A 76 31.99 4.70 -4.79
CA ASP A 76 33.00 5.35 -5.59
C ASP A 76 33.86 4.28 -6.27
N THR A 77 33.61 4.00 -7.55
CA THR A 77 34.63 3.32 -8.34
C THR A 77 35.80 4.31 -8.43
N PRO A 78 36.99 3.96 -7.91
CA PRO A 78 38.13 4.84 -8.09
C PRO A 78 38.37 4.95 -9.60
N SER A 79 38.32 6.19 -10.10
CA SER A 79 38.70 6.53 -11.46
C SER A 79 40.11 5.98 -11.72
N CYS A 80 40.20 4.87 -12.47
CA CYS A 80 41.43 4.19 -12.83
C CYS A 80 42.20 4.95 -13.94
N CYS A 81 42.33 6.26 -13.78
CA CYS A 81 43.08 7.14 -14.67
C CYS A 81 43.64 8.30 -13.82
N GLY A 82 44.89 8.18 -13.37
CA GLY A 82 45.63 9.32 -12.83
C GLY A 82 46.73 8.97 -11.82
N GLY A 83 47.94 8.77 -12.32
CA GLY A 83 49.17 8.80 -11.52
C GLY A 83 50.37 8.35 -12.33
N LEU A 84 51.24 9.31 -12.68
CA LEU A 84 52.43 9.26 -13.55
C LEU A 84 53.20 7.93 -13.63
#